data_AF-A0A936F410-F1
#
_entry.id   AF-A0A936F410-F1
#
_cell.length_a   1.000
_cell.length_b   1.000
_cell.length_c   1.000
_cell.angle_alpha   90.00
_cell.angle_beta   90.00
_cell.angle_gamma   90.00
#
_symmetry.space_group_name_H-M   'P 1'
#
loop_
_entity.id
_entity.type
_entity.pdbx_description
1 polymer ?
#
loop_
_entity_poly.entity_id
_entity_poly.type
_entity_poly.pdbx_seq_one_letter_code
_entity_poly.pdbx_strand_id
1 'polypeptide(L)'
;MPMKHWTVQDAASLYGIREWGNGYFGINAKGHLEITPTKDESLSCDVYEIVQHLKKKGIRTPVNLRFPQVLAHRVIEVNEAFRHAIIEFGYEGGYQGVYPVKTNQTKEVVEEIIRAGNKYHYGLEAGSKPELMIALSLDLHPEALVLCNGYKDESFIRMALLARKAGRKVVITVEKMTELPLILKVAKELKVEPLIGLRAKLNAQGSGKWETSAGDHA
;
A
#
# COMPACT_ATOMS: atom_id res chain seq x y z
N MET A 1 49.72 -10.97 7.92
CA MET A 1 48.91 -9.75 7.73
C MET A 1 48.12 -9.54 9.00
N PRO A 2 48.12 -8.34 9.62
CA PRO A 2 47.28 -8.10 10.79
C PRO A 2 45.82 -8.31 10.39
N MET A 3 45.08 -9.14 11.15
CA MET A 3 43.65 -9.34 10.92
C MET A 3 42.95 -7.98 11.10
N LYS A 4 42.28 -7.52 10.05
CA LYS A 4 41.46 -6.30 10.12
C LYS A 4 40.43 -6.50 11.24
N HIS A 5 40.45 -5.63 12.25
CA HIS A 5 39.49 -5.72 13.36
C HIS A 5 38.10 -5.45 12.80
N TRP A 6 37.19 -6.42 12.95
CA TRP A 6 35.83 -6.33 12.42
C TRP A 6 35.04 -5.26 13.18
N THR A 7 34.44 -4.33 12.45
CA THR A 7 33.66 -3.21 13.02
C THR A 7 32.17 -3.31 12.68
N VAL A 8 31.35 -2.52 13.38
CA VAL A 8 29.93 -2.32 13.04
C VAL A 8 29.76 -1.79 11.60
N GLN A 9 30.67 -0.92 11.16
CA GLN A 9 30.70 -0.43 9.78
C GLN A 9 30.95 -1.54 8.78
N ASP A 10 31.90 -2.45 9.05
CA ASP A 10 32.16 -3.60 8.17
C ASP A 10 30.92 -4.50 8.07
N ALA A 11 30.20 -4.72 9.17
CA ALA A 11 28.94 -5.46 9.17
C ALA A 11 27.82 -4.76 8.40
N ALA A 12 27.64 -3.46 8.61
CA ALA A 12 26.61 -2.68 7.92
C ALA A 12 26.83 -2.68 6.40
N SER A 13 28.10 -2.57 5.97
CA SER A 13 28.48 -2.65 4.56
C SER A 13 28.35 -4.06 3.99
N LEU A 14 28.79 -5.10 4.71
CA LEU A 14 28.69 -6.48 4.24
C LEU A 14 27.23 -6.90 4.03
N TYR A 15 26.33 -6.52 4.94
CA TYR A 15 24.91 -6.88 4.88
C TYR A 15 24.05 -5.85 4.13
N GLY A 16 24.64 -4.78 3.61
CA GLY A 16 23.94 -3.76 2.83
C GLY A 16 22.80 -3.06 3.57
N ILE A 17 22.89 -2.94 4.91
CA ILE A 17 21.77 -2.46 5.73
C ILE A 17 21.38 -1.02 5.39
N ARG A 18 22.34 -0.20 4.96
CA ARG A 18 22.06 1.20 4.60
C ARG A 18 21.26 1.32 3.30
N GLU A 19 21.48 0.37 2.40
CA GLU A 19 20.92 0.33 1.06
C GLU A 19 19.45 -0.12 1.08
N TRP A 20 19.13 -1.20 1.81
CA TRP A 20 17.75 -1.70 1.91
C TRP A 20 17.00 -1.17 3.14
N GLY A 21 17.71 -0.77 4.21
CA GLY A 21 17.11 -0.33 5.46
C GLY A 21 16.40 1.01 5.34
N ASN A 22 16.72 1.83 4.34
CA ASN A 22 16.04 3.08 3.99
C ASN A 22 15.82 4.03 5.19
N GLY A 23 16.81 4.09 6.10
CA GLY A 23 16.74 4.88 7.33
C GLY A 23 15.84 4.30 8.44
N TYR A 24 15.13 3.20 8.19
CA TYR A 24 14.37 2.48 9.22
C TYR A 24 15.21 1.45 9.95
N PHE A 25 16.16 0.81 9.26
CA PHE A 25 17.00 -0.24 9.87
C PHE A 25 18.48 0.16 9.87
N GLY A 26 19.16 -0.19 10.95
CA GLY A 26 20.57 0.09 11.18
C GLY A 26 21.22 -0.96 12.08
N ILE A 27 22.50 -0.73 12.43
CA ILE A 27 23.19 -1.49 13.47
C ILE A 27 23.59 -0.51 14.57
N ASN A 28 23.21 -0.80 15.81
CA ASN A 28 23.58 0.05 16.95
C ASN A 28 25.02 -0.21 17.44
N ALA A 29 25.48 0.56 18.42
CA ALA A 29 26.84 0.46 18.99
C ALA A 29 27.16 -0.91 19.62
N LYS A 30 26.15 -1.73 19.96
CA LYS A 30 26.32 -3.10 20.48
C LYS A 30 26.45 -4.14 19.37
N GLY A 31 26.31 -3.74 18.11
CA GLY A 31 26.30 -4.66 16.97
C GLY A 31 24.95 -5.35 16.73
N HIS A 32 23.87 -4.87 17.37
CA HIS A 32 22.53 -5.42 17.19
C HIS A 32 21.76 -4.69 16.09
N LEU A 33 20.78 -5.38 15.47
CA LEU A 33 19.83 -4.76 14.56
C LEU A 33 19.00 -3.73 15.33
N GLU A 34 18.99 -2.51 14.83
CA GLU A 34 18.21 -1.39 15.35
C GLU A 34 17.13 -1.00 14.34
N ILE A 35 15.96 -0.63 14.84
CA ILE A 35 14.88 -0.06 14.05
C ILE A 35 14.53 1.34 14.52
N THR A 36 14.40 2.27 13.58
CA THR A 36 13.96 3.66 13.75
C THR A 36 12.68 3.87 12.94
N PRO A 37 11.52 3.42 13.45
CA PRO A 37 10.32 3.20 12.64
C PRO A 37 9.66 4.49 12.14
N THR A 38 10.02 5.65 12.68
CA THR A 38 9.58 6.99 12.26
C THR A 38 10.66 7.79 11.52
N LYS A 39 11.86 7.21 11.31
CA LYS A 39 13.10 7.92 10.93
C LYS A 39 13.55 9.02 11.91
N ASP A 40 12.94 9.12 13.10
CA ASP A 40 13.42 9.95 14.21
C ASP A 40 14.35 9.12 15.09
N GLU A 41 15.64 9.44 15.10
CA GLU A 41 16.67 8.70 15.85
C GLU A 41 16.40 8.64 17.37
N SER A 42 15.62 9.58 17.91
CA SER A 42 15.22 9.55 19.33
C SER A 42 14.18 8.46 19.64
N LEU A 43 13.56 7.87 18.61
CA LEU A 43 12.54 6.83 18.70
C LEU A 43 13.04 5.48 18.15
N SER A 44 14.33 5.18 18.31
CA SER A 44 14.91 3.89 17.90
C SER A 44 14.70 2.78 18.94
N CYS A 45 14.72 1.54 18.48
CA CYS A 45 14.62 0.34 19.31
C CYS A 45 15.61 -0.73 18.88
N ASP A 46 16.27 -1.35 19.85
CA ASP A 46 17.08 -2.55 19.65
C ASP A 46 16.17 -3.79 19.49
N VAL A 47 16.21 -4.41 18.31
CA VAL A 47 15.36 -5.57 17.96
C VAL A 47 15.69 -6.79 18.84
N TYR A 48 16.96 -6.97 19.22
CA TYR A 48 17.36 -8.04 20.11
C TYR A 48 16.73 -7.86 21.49
N GLU A 49 16.77 -6.65 22.04
CA GLU A 49 16.16 -6.34 23.34
C GLU A 49 14.64 -6.53 23.32
N ILE A 50 13.96 -6.17 22.22
CA ILE A 50 12.52 -6.44 22.03
C ILE A 50 12.25 -7.94 22.16
N VAL A 51 13.02 -8.78 21.46
CA VAL A 51 12.84 -10.24 21.49
C VAL A 51 13.13 -10.81 22.88
N GLN A 52 14.16 -10.33 23.57
CA GLN A 52 14.45 -10.75 24.95
C GLN A 52 13.31 -10.36 25.91
N HIS A 53 12.74 -9.17 25.75
CA HIS A 53 11.60 -8.72 26.54
C HIS A 53 10.36 -9.58 26.32
N LEU A 54 10.05 -9.92 25.07
CA LEU A 54 8.95 -10.83 24.73
C LEU A 54 9.15 -12.22 25.37
N LYS A 55 10.38 -12.74 25.33
CA LYS A 55 10.73 -14.02 25.98
C LYS A 55 10.50 -13.99 27.49
N LYS A 56 10.85 -12.89 28.17
CA LYS A 56 10.57 -12.70 29.61
C LYS A 56 9.07 -12.68 29.91
N LYS A 57 8.25 -12.22 28.96
CA LYS A 57 6.77 -12.26 29.03
C LYS A 57 6.17 -13.62 28.63
N GLY A 58 6.98 -14.65 28.41
CA GLY A 58 6.53 -15.98 28.01
C GLY A 58 6.23 -16.14 26.52
N ILE A 59 6.43 -15.11 25.71
CA ILE A 59 6.25 -15.17 24.24
C ILE A 59 7.52 -15.73 23.62
N ARG A 60 7.42 -16.87 22.93
CA ARG A 60 8.55 -17.57 22.32
C ARG A 60 8.60 -17.33 20.81
N THR A 61 9.81 -17.39 20.25
CA THR A 61 10.02 -17.36 18.80
C THR A 61 9.52 -18.65 18.13
N PRO A 62 9.08 -18.60 16.86
CA PRO A 62 9.10 -17.45 15.95
C PRO A 62 8.05 -16.38 16.30
N VAL A 63 8.43 -15.10 16.17
CA VAL A 63 7.52 -13.95 16.33
C VAL A 63 7.57 -13.07 15.08
N ASN A 64 6.44 -12.44 14.75
CA ASN A 64 6.37 -11.45 13.68
C ASN A 64 6.25 -10.06 14.32
N LEU A 65 7.30 -9.24 14.22
CA LEU A 65 7.28 -7.86 14.68
C LEU A 65 6.75 -6.95 13.57
N ARG A 66 5.77 -6.12 13.90
CA ARG A 66 5.18 -5.14 12.99
C ARG A 66 5.37 -3.75 13.56
N PHE A 67 5.73 -2.82 12.69
CA PHE A 67 5.99 -1.42 13.04
C PHE A 67 5.06 -0.54 12.20
N PRO A 68 3.81 -0.30 12.67
CA PRO A 68 2.82 0.48 11.93
C PRO A 68 3.32 1.88 11.56
N GLN A 69 4.22 2.46 12.36
CA GLN A 69 4.84 3.76 12.08
C GLN A 69 5.63 3.76 10.75
N VAL A 70 6.23 2.63 10.37
CA VAL A 70 6.90 2.50 9.06
C VAL A 70 5.86 2.60 7.94
N LEU A 71 4.71 1.94 8.09
CA LEU A 71 3.62 2.04 7.10
C LEU A 71 3.13 3.48 6.98
N ALA A 72 2.88 4.14 8.12
CA ALA A 72 2.45 5.53 8.15
C ALA A 72 3.46 6.46 7.46
N HIS A 73 4.74 6.32 7.79
CA HIS A 73 5.80 7.11 7.17
C HIS A 73 5.87 6.84 5.66
N ARG A 74 5.77 5.59 5.19
CA ARG A 74 5.79 5.26 3.76
C ARG A 74 4.61 5.85 2.99
N VAL A 75 3.41 5.87 3.60
CA VAL A 75 2.24 6.53 3.01
C VAL A 75 2.46 8.04 2.91
N ILE A 76 2.97 8.69 3.95
CA ILE A 76 3.28 10.13 3.91
C ILE A 76 4.35 10.43 2.85
N GLU A 77 5.45 9.69 2.88
CA GLU A 77 6.61 9.88 2.00
C GLU A 77 6.23 9.79 0.51
N VAL A 78 5.40 8.81 0.11
CA VAL A 78 4.96 8.72 -1.29
C VAL A 78 4.06 9.88 -1.69
N ASN A 79 3.12 10.29 -0.82
CA ASN A 79 2.22 11.41 -1.13
C ASN A 79 2.97 12.73 -1.23
N GLU A 80 3.89 13.01 -0.30
CA GLU A 80 4.70 14.24 -0.34
C GLU A 80 5.64 14.25 -1.55
N ALA A 81 6.21 13.12 -1.94
CA ALA A 81 7.03 13.04 -3.15
C ALA A 81 6.25 13.46 -4.41
N PHE A 82 5.02 12.95 -4.59
CA PHE A 82 4.17 13.37 -5.70
C PHE A 82 3.74 14.83 -5.59
N ARG A 83 3.41 15.33 -4.39
CA ARG A 83 3.07 16.74 -4.19
C ARG A 83 4.23 17.68 -4.54
N HIS A 84 5.45 17.33 -4.13
CA HIS A 84 6.64 18.09 -4.49
C HIS A 84 6.83 18.13 -6.01
N ALA A 85 6.73 16.99 -6.70
CA ALA A 85 6.83 16.95 -8.16
C ALA A 85 5.73 17.77 -8.84
N ILE A 86 4.49 17.69 -8.36
CA ILE A 86 3.36 18.48 -8.90
C ILE A 86 3.67 19.99 -8.82
N ILE A 87 4.22 20.45 -7.70
CA ILE A 87 4.58 21.86 -7.51
C ILE A 87 5.77 22.23 -8.39
N GLU A 88 6.83 21.41 -8.40
CA GLU A 88 8.06 21.65 -9.16
C GLU A 88 7.80 21.79 -10.67
N PHE A 89 6.91 20.95 -11.21
CA PHE A 89 6.60 20.92 -12.63
C PHE A 89 5.32 21.68 -13.01
N GLY A 90 4.67 22.36 -12.05
CA GLY A 90 3.45 23.14 -12.31
C GLY A 90 2.29 22.31 -12.84
N TYR A 91 2.15 21.06 -12.40
CA TYR A 91 1.06 20.19 -12.84
C TYR A 91 -0.29 20.63 -12.23
N GLU A 92 -1.32 20.79 -13.05
CA GLU A 92 -2.62 21.32 -12.61
C GLU A 92 -3.52 20.26 -11.93
N GLY A 93 -3.18 18.97 -12.08
CA GLY A 93 -3.91 17.89 -11.45
C GLY A 93 -3.42 17.54 -10.04
N GLY A 94 -4.09 16.58 -9.41
CA GLY A 94 -3.74 16.07 -8.08
C GLY A 94 -3.20 14.64 -8.11
N TYR A 95 -2.50 14.27 -7.03
CA TYR A 95 -2.17 12.88 -6.73
C TYR A 95 -3.10 12.37 -5.63
N GLN A 96 -3.68 11.19 -5.85
CA GLN A 96 -4.44 10.45 -4.86
C GLN A 96 -3.99 8.99 -4.90
N GLY A 97 -3.27 8.55 -3.87
CA GLY A 97 -2.81 7.17 -3.79
C GLY A 97 -3.94 6.21 -3.43
N VAL A 98 -3.82 4.97 -3.89
CA VAL A 98 -4.77 3.89 -3.64
C VAL A 98 -3.98 2.64 -3.23
N TYR A 99 -4.35 2.02 -2.11
CA TYR A 99 -3.67 0.83 -1.62
C TYR A 99 -4.35 -0.45 -2.15
N PRO A 100 -3.63 -1.32 -2.89
CA PRO A 100 -4.16 -2.60 -3.33
C PRO A 100 -4.25 -3.58 -2.16
N VAL A 101 -5.48 -3.86 -1.72
CA VAL A 101 -5.78 -4.70 -0.55
C VAL A 101 -5.20 -6.11 -0.71
N LYS A 102 -5.10 -6.60 -1.95
CA LYS A 102 -4.48 -7.90 -2.28
C LYS A 102 -3.06 -8.09 -1.76
N THR A 103 -2.32 -7.00 -1.53
CA THR A 103 -0.92 -7.07 -1.07
C THR A 103 -0.81 -7.44 0.40
N ASN A 104 -1.75 -6.98 1.24
CA ASN A 104 -1.86 -7.38 2.64
C ASN A 104 -3.26 -7.06 3.18
N GLN A 105 -4.10 -8.08 3.34
CA GLN A 105 -5.48 -7.94 3.82
C GLN A 105 -5.59 -7.84 5.36
N THR A 106 -4.45 -7.85 6.07
CA THR A 106 -4.41 -7.80 7.54
C THR A 106 -5.01 -6.48 8.03
N LYS A 107 -6.01 -6.54 8.92
CA LYS A 107 -6.79 -5.38 9.40
C LYS A 107 -5.87 -4.25 9.87
N GLU A 108 -4.89 -4.57 10.71
CA GLU A 108 -3.97 -3.59 11.30
C GLU A 108 -3.12 -2.87 10.24
N VAL A 109 -2.84 -3.51 9.12
CA VAL A 109 -2.09 -2.91 8.00
C VAL A 109 -2.96 -1.95 7.23
N VAL A 110 -4.17 -2.39 6.85
CA VAL A 110 -5.08 -1.58 6.04
C VAL A 110 -5.57 -0.36 6.86
N GLU A 111 -5.92 -0.54 8.13
CA GLU A 111 -6.31 0.56 9.02
C GLU A 111 -5.20 1.58 9.20
N GLU A 112 -3.94 1.15 9.37
CA GLU A 112 -2.81 2.07 9.47
C GLU A 112 -2.63 2.90 8.20
N ILE A 113 -2.70 2.25 7.03
CA ILE A 113 -2.55 2.91 5.73
C ILE A 113 -3.65 3.96 5.53
N ILE A 114 -4.90 3.61 5.84
CA ILE A 114 -6.03 4.54 5.73
C ILE A 114 -5.91 5.68 6.73
N ARG A 115 -5.52 5.40 7.98
CA ARG A 115 -5.34 6.43 9.00
C ARG A 115 -4.26 7.43 8.60
N ALA A 116 -3.08 6.94 8.20
CA ALA A 116 -1.97 7.80 7.76
C ALA A 116 -2.28 8.54 6.45
N GLY A 117 -3.06 7.91 5.58
CA GLY A 117 -3.46 8.42 4.28
C GLY A 117 -4.65 9.38 4.29
N ASN A 118 -5.36 9.54 5.42
CA ASN A 118 -6.64 10.24 5.48
C ASN A 118 -6.56 11.69 4.93
N LYS A 119 -5.53 12.44 5.31
CA LYS A 119 -5.27 13.81 4.83
C LYS A 119 -4.98 13.91 3.32
N TYR A 120 -4.68 12.80 2.67
CA TYR A 120 -4.44 12.71 1.22
C TYR A 120 -5.62 12.06 0.47
N HIS A 121 -6.74 11.82 1.16
CA HIS A 121 -7.89 11.09 0.63
C HIS A 121 -7.50 9.69 0.10
N TYR A 122 -6.54 9.04 0.77
CA TYR A 122 -5.97 7.79 0.28
C TYR A 122 -7.04 6.69 0.17
N GLY A 123 -7.09 6.04 -0.99
CA GLY A 123 -8.11 5.07 -1.36
C GLY A 123 -7.70 3.62 -1.17
N LEU A 124 -8.61 2.71 -1.52
CA LEU A 124 -8.36 1.26 -1.56
C LEU A 124 -8.68 0.69 -2.94
N GLU A 125 -7.91 -0.31 -3.34
CA GLU A 125 -8.18 -1.13 -4.52
C GLU A 125 -8.55 -2.54 -4.09
N ALA A 126 -9.66 -3.03 -4.64
CA ALA A 126 -10.20 -4.35 -4.41
C ALA A 126 -10.26 -5.11 -5.74
N GLY A 127 -9.61 -6.27 -5.79
CA GLY A 127 -9.61 -7.18 -6.94
C GLY A 127 -10.63 -8.31 -6.82
N SER A 128 -11.33 -8.41 -5.69
CA SER A 128 -12.30 -9.47 -5.41
C SER A 128 -13.42 -9.01 -4.48
N LYS A 129 -14.54 -9.75 -4.44
CA LYS A 129 -15.69 -9.43 -3.60
C LYS A 129 -15.33 -9.35 -2.10
N PRO A 130 -14.53 -10.27 -1.52
CA PRO A 130 -14.08 -10.14 -0.14
C PRO A 130 -13.24 -8.88 0.12
N GLU A 131 -12.35 -8.52 -0.80
CA GLU A 131 -11.54 -7.30 -0.67
C GLU A 131 -12.40 -6.03 -0.76
N LEU A 132 -13.44 -6.04 -1.60
CA LEU A 132 -14.40 -4.95 -1.63
C LEU A 132 -15.16 -4.84 -0.30
N MET A 133 -15.54 -5.96 0.32
CA MET A 133 -16.15 -5.93 1.65
C MET A 133 -15.20 -5.34 2.71
N ILE A 134 -13.91 -5.67 2.66
CA ILE A 134 -12.90 -5.04 3.54
C ILE A 134 -12.89 -3.54 3.31
N ALA A 135 -12.78 -3.09 2.05
CA ALA A 135 -12.73 -1.67 1.73
C ALA A 135 -13.98 -0.89 2.19
N LEU A 136 -15.16 -1.50 2.05
CA LEU A 136 -16.42 -0.89 2.46
C LEU A 136 -16.69 -0.93 3.97
N SER A 137 -15.99 -1.81 4.71
CA SER A 137 -16.11 -1.91 6.17
C SER A 137 -15.32 -0.85 6.93
N LEU A 138 -14.41 -0.16 6.25
CA LEU A 138 -13.49 0.82 6.85
C LEU A 138 -14.05 2.23 6.77
N ASP A 139 -13.65 3.07 7.73
CA ASP A 139 -13.96 4.50 7.74
C ASP A 139 -13.02 5.27 6.79
N LEU A 140 -13.33 5.17 5.49
CA LEU A 140 -12.61 5.90 4.46
C LEU A 140 -13.02 7.37 4.44
N HIS A 141 -12.08 8.25 4.12
CA HIS A 141 -12.39 9.65 3.82
C HIS A 141 -13.49 9.74 2.74
N PRO A 142 -14.45 10.68 2.80
CA PRO A 142 -15.54 10.77 1.80
C PRO A 142 -15.05 10.88 0.35
N GLU A 143 -13.91 11.55 0.16
CA GLU A 143 -13.27 11.73 -1.14
C GLU A 143 -12.34 10.55 -1.56
N ALA A 144 -12.16 9.56 -0.69
CA ALA A 144 -11.32 8.40 -0.99
C ALA A 144 -11.94 7.52 -2.09
N LEU A 145 -11.11 7.16 -3.07
CA LEU A 145 -11.51 6.25 -4.13
C LEU A 145 -11.51 4.81 -3.65
N VAL A 146 -12.53 4.06 -4.04
CA VAL A 146 -12.53 2.59 -3.98
C VAL A 146 -12.49 2.08 -5.41
N LEU A 147 -11.32 1.58 -5.83
CA LEU A 147 -11.15 1.03 -7.17
C LEU A 147 -11.52 -0.44 -7.18
N CYS A 148 -12.39 -0.83 -8.11
CA CYS A 148 -12.82 -2.20 -8.29
C CYS A 148 -12.20 -2.79 -9.57
N ASN A 149 -11.20 -3.65 -9.40
CA ASN A 149 -10.53 -4.41 -10.46
C ASN A 149 -10.87 -5.91 -10.37
N GLY A 150 -10.28 -6.70 -11.27
CA GLY A 150 -10.38 -8.15 -11.28
C GLY A 150 -11.68 -8.65 -11.89
N TYR A 151 -12.04 -9.89 -11.57
CA TYR A 151 -13.24 -10.55 -12.10
C TYR A 151 -14.50 -10.05 -11.39
N LYS A 152 -15.50 -9.64 -12.18
CA LYS A 152 -16.71 -8.97 -11.69
C LYS A 152 -17.95 -9.75 -12.10
N ASP A 153 -18.46 -10.56 -11.18
CA ASP A 153 -19.80 -11.13 -11.33
C ASP A 153 -20.89 -10.08 -11.01
N GLU A 154 -22.16 -10.43 -11.27
CA GLU A 154 -23.28 -9.52 -11.00
C GLU A 154 -23.34 -9.11 -9.52
N SER A 155 -22.97 -10.01 -8.60
CA SER A 155 -23.04 -9.75 -7.17
C SER A 155 -21.98 -8.74 -6.70
N PHE A 156 -20.78 -8.80 -7.27
CA PHE A 156 -19.71 -7.83 -7.08
C PHE A 156 -20.14 -6.46 -7.61
N ILE A 157 -20.64 -6.42 -8.84
CA ILE A 157 -21.09 -5.17 -9.48
C ILE A 157 -22.21 -4.52 -8.67
N ARG A 158 -23.20 -5.32 -8.23
CA ARG A 158 -24.30 -4.85 -7.40
C ARG A 158 -23.80 -4.27 -6.08
N MET A 159 -22.83 -4.91 -5.43
CA MET A 159 -22.22 -4.41 -4.20
C MET A 159 -21.51 -3.07 -4.41
N ALA A 160 -20.67 -2.96 -5.46
CA ALA A 160 -19.96 -1.73 -5.81
C ALA A 160 -20.94 -0.56 -6.09
N LEU A 161 -22.01 -0.83 -6.84
CA LEU A 161 -23.03 0.16 -7.17
C LEU A 161 -23.90 0.57 -5.98
N LEU A 162 -24.21 -0.35 -5.06
CA LEU A 162 -24.88 -0.03 -3.81
C LEU A 162 -24.01 0.86 -2.92
N ALA A 163 -22.70 0.59 -2.84
CA ALA A 163 -21.76 1.47 -2.14
C ALA A 163 -21.66 2.85 -2.79
N ARG A 164 -21.66 2.92 -4.13
CA ARG A 164 -21.75 4.19 -4.87
C ARG A 164 -23.01 4.97 -4.54
N LYS A 165 -24.16 4.26 -4.45
CA LYS A 165 -25.45 4.84 -4.05
C LYS A 165 -25.45 5.35 -2.62
N ALA A 166 -24.68 4.70 -1.74
CA ALA A 166 -24.44 5.14 -0.36
C ALA A 166 -23.43 6.31 -0.23
N GLY A 167 -22.98 6.89 -1.35
CA GLY A 167 -22.13 8.08 -1.37
C GLY A 167 -20.62 7.82 -1.44
N ARG A 168 -20.18 6.55 -1.47
CA ARG A 168 -18.75 6.23 -1.67
C ARG A 168 -18.32 6.47 -3.11
N LYS A 169 -17.08 6.93 -3.34
CA LYS A 169 -16.50 7.07 -4.68
C LYS A 169 -15.96 5.74 -5.21
N VAL A 170 -16.87 4.83 -5.52
CA VAL A 170 -16.54 3.51 -6.06
C VAL A 170 -16.42 3.57 -7.58
N VAL A 171 -15.22 3.30 -8.10
CA VAL A 171 -14.94 3.26 -9.54
C VAL A 171 -14.86 1.81 -9.98
N ILE A 172 -15.71 1.40 -10.92
CA ILE A 172 -15.71 0.06 -11.50
C ILE A 172 -14.85 0.07 -12.76
N THR A 173 -13.68 -0.56 -12.69
CA THR A 173 -12.76 -0.63 -13.84
C THR A 173 -13.22 -1.69 -14.82
N VAL A 174 -13.61 -1.30 -16.03
CA VAL A 174 -13.88 -2.22 -17.14
C VAL A 174 -12.55 -2.71 -17.69
N GLU A 175 -12.30 -4.01 -17.55
CA GLU A 175 -11.09 -4.65 -18.10
C GLU A 175 -11.35 -5.29 -19.47
N LYS A 176 -12.59 -5.72 -19.69
CA LYS A 176 -13.08 -6.24 -20.98
C LYS A 176 -14.38 -5.54 -21.32
N MET A 177 -14.54 -5.11 -22.57
CA MET A 177 -15.77 -4.41 -23.00
C MET A 177 -17.05 -5.25 -22.78
N THR A 178 -16.92 -6.57 -22.70
CA THR A 178 -18.03 -7.49 -22.36
C THR A 178 -18.57 -7.31 -20.94
N GLU A 179 -17.83 -6.67 -20.02
CA GLU A 179 -18.29 -6.39 -18.65
C GLU A 179 -19.28 -5.21 -18.62
N LEU A 180 -19.13 -4.24 -19.52
CA LEU A 180 -19.88 -2.98 -19.51
C LEU A 180 -21.41 -3.18 -19.60
N PRO A 181 -21.96 -4.05 -20.47
CA PRO A 181 -23.40 -4.29 -20.52
C PRO A 181 -23.99 -4.76 -19.17
N LEU A 182 -23.27 -5.62 -18.45
CA LEU A 182 -23.70 -6.10 -17.14
C LEU A 182 -23.69 -4.96 -16.11
N ILE A 183 -22.65 -4.13 -16.10
CA ILE A 183 -22.56 -2.97 -15.20
C ILE A 183 -23.74 -2.01 -15.45
N LEU A 184 -24.01 -1.67 -16.71
CA LEU A 184 -25.10 -0.77 -17.09
C LEU A 184 -26.48 -1.35 -16.75
N LYS A 185 -26.68 -2.66 -16.96
CA LYS A 185 -27.92 -3.35 -16.57
C LYS A 185 -28.18 -3.19 -15.06
N VAL A 186 -27.21 -3.54 -14.22
CA VAL A 186 -27.36 -3.47 -12.75
C VAL A 186 -27.48 -2.01 -12.28
N ALA A 187 -26.76 -1.07 -12.89
CA ALA A 187 -26.86 0.35 -12.59
C ALA A 187 -28.28 0.90 -12.85
N LYS A 188 -28.90 0.50 -13.97
CA LYS A 188 -30.28 0.85 -14.31
C LYS A 188 -31.27 0.26 -13.31
N GLU A 189 -31.11 -1.01 -12.93
CA GLU A 189 -31.94 -1.66 -11.91
C GLU A 189 -31.87 -0.94 -10.55
N LEU A 190 -30.66 -0.55 -10.13
CA LEU A 190 -30.43 0.11 -8.84
C LEU A 190 -30.71 1.62 -8.87
N LYS A 191 -30.94 2.20 -10.06
CA LYS A 191 -31.09 3.64 -10.29
C LYS A 191 -29.92 4.44 -9.71
N VAL A 192 -28.70 4.03 -10.05
CA VAL A 192 -27.46 4.70 -9.65
C VAL A 192 -26.61 4.98 -10.87
N GLU A 193 -26.00 6.16 -10.93
CA GLU A 193 -25.01 6.47 -11.95
C GLU A 193 -23.67 5.80 -11.61
N PRO A 194 -23.16 4.90 -12.46
CA PRO A 194 -21.90 4.22 -12.20
C PRO A 194 -20.72 5.16 -12.48
N LEU A 195 -19.69 5.10 -11.63
CA LEU A 195 -18.37 5.65 -11.99
C LEU A 195 -17.57 4.54 -12.68
N ILE A 196 -17.21 4.75 -13.93
CA ILE A 196 -16.53 3.75 -14.76
C ILE A 196 -15.09 4.17 -15.00
N GLY A 197 -14.15 3.27 -14.73
CA GLY A 197 -12.78 3.33 -15.22
C GLY A 197 -12.60 2.40 -16.41
N LEU A 198 -11.67 2.69 -17.31
CA LEU A 198 -11.31 1.81 -18.43
C LEU A 198 -9.85 1.38 -18.27
N ARG A 199 -9.58 0.06 -18.25
CA ARG A 199 -8.21 -0.45 -18.30
C ARG A 199 -7.78 -0.58 -19.76
N ALA A 200 -6.98 0.36 -20.24
CA ALA A 200 -6.39 0.30 -21.56
C ALA A 200 -5.23 -0.71 -21.59
N LYS A 201 -5.17 -1.54 -22.64
CA LYS A 201 -3.97 -2.33 -22.96
C LYS A 201 -2.96 -1.40 -23.63
N LEU A 202 -1.75 -1.35 -23.09
CA LEU A 202 -0.67 -0.54 -23.66
C LEU A 202 0.16 -1.40 -24.62
N ASN A 203 0.32 -0.95 -25.86
CA ASN A 203 1.29 -1.48 -26.84
C ASN A 203 2.67 -0.86 -26.64
N ALA A 204 3.09 -0.68 -25.39
CA ALA A 204 4.41 -0.16 -25.03
C ALA A 204 5.24 -1.31 -24.46
N GLN A 205 6.40 -1.57 -25.05
CA GLN A 205 7.42 -2.42 -24.42
C GLN A 205 7.93 -1.68 -23.19
N GLY A 206 7.88 -2.29 -22.01
CA GLY A 206 8.48 -1.68 -20.81
C GLY A 206 9.98 -1.49 -21.03
N SER A 207 10.59 -0.47 -20.40
CA SER A 207 12.04 -0.27 -20.45
C SER A 207 12.71 -0.68 -19.14
N GLY A 208 13.87 -1.33 -19.20
CA GLY A 208 14.67 -1.70 -18.03
C GLY A 208 14.20 -2.99 -17.35
N LYS A 209 14.41 -3.12 -16.03
CA LYS A 209 14.12 -4.36 -15.25
C LYS A 209 12.63 -4.78 -15.22
N TRP A 210 11.73 -3.96 -15.76
CA TRP A 210 10.27 -4.15 -15.75
C TRP A 210 9.69 -4.38 -17.15
N GLU A 211 10.55 -4.62 -18.15
CA GLU A 211 10.17 -4.86 -19.55
C GLU A 211 9.09 -5.95 -19.72
N THR A 212 9.16 -7.02 -18.92
CA THR A 212 8.20 -8.14 -18.97
C THR A 212 6.90 -7.89 -18.20
N SER A 213 6.78 -6.75 -17.50
CA SER A 213 5.62 -6.42 -16.66
C SER A 213 4.54 -5.64 -17.41
N ALA A 214 4.81 -5.24 -18.65
CA ALA A 214 3.92 -4.45 -19.50
C ALA A 214 3.65 -5.17 -20.83
N GLY A 215 2.43 -5.07 -21.36
CA GLY A 215 2.03 -5.65 -22.65
C GLY A 215 0.92 -6.70 -22.55
N ASP A 216 0.75 -7.47 -23.62
CA ASP A 216 -0.43 -8.30 -23.89
C ASP A 216 -0.65 -9.49 -22.93
N HIS A 217 0.29 -9.73 -22.01
CA HIS A 217 0.27 -10.81 -21.02
C HIS A 217 0.11 -10.34 -19.55
N ALA A 218 -0.20 -9.05 -19.31
CA ALA A 218 -0.41 -8.46 -17.97
C ALA A 218 -1.89 -8.16 -17.63
#